data_AF-A0A1F7GW52-F1
#
_entry.id   AF-A0A1F7GW52-F1
#
_cell.length_a   1.000
_cell.length_b   1.000
_cell.length_c   1.000
_cell.angle_alpha   90.00
_cell.angle_beta   90.00
_cell.angle_gamma   90.00
#
_symmetry.space_group_name_H-M   'P 1'
#
loop_
_entity.id
_entity.type
_entity.pdbx_description
1 polymer ?
#
loop_
_entity_poly.entity_id
_entity_poly.type
_entity_poly.pdbx_seq_one_letter_code
_entity_poly.pdbx_strand_id
1 'polypeptide(L)'
;MYLGPFYFDTKEIFLLLAAIFIGAAVYFNWPLWEFDKPTLLTLTIIMLILKGLLPSLHNEAFFLHAIAAIFLTLFLPLFQVLLFYFITFFLLKAVKVI
;
A
#
# COMPACT_ATOMS: atom_id res chain seq x y z
N MET A 1 -2.66 6.02 17.95
CA MET A 1 -3.48 7.23 18.22
C MET A 1 -4.95 6.84 18.13
N TYR A 2 -5.75 7.19 19.14
CA TYR A 2 -7.19 6.93 19.09
C TYR A 2 -7.88 8.01 18.29
N LEU A 3 -8.65 7.62 17.26
CA LEU A 3 -9.49 8.50 16.45
C LEU A 3 -10.91 7.95 16.53
N GLY A 4 -11.67 8.41 17.54
CA GLY A 4 -12.96 7.83 17.89
C GLY A 4 -12.82 6.39 18.44
N PRO A 5 -13.68 5.42 18.04
CA PRO A 5 -13.61 4.04 18.52
C PRO A 5 -12.47 3.22 17.87
N PHE A 6 -11.74 3.81 16.91
CA PHE A 6 -10.70 3.12 16.16
C PHE A 6 -9.31 3.50 16.69
N TYR A 7 -8.49 2.47 16.95
CA TYR A 7 -7.07 2.65 17.23
C TYR A 7 -6.33 2.70 15.91
N PHE A 8 -5.86 3.89 15.53
CA PHE A 8 -5.07 4.08 14.32
C PHE A 8 -3.60 4.27 14.66
N ASP A 9 -2.72 3.51 14.02
CA ASP A 9 -1.30 3.79 14.11
C ASP A 9 -0.92 5.03 13.27
N THR A 10 0.18 5.71 13.59
CA THR A 10 0.64 6.91 12.85
C THR A 10 0.79 6.61 11.34
N LYS A 11 1.13 5.36 11.01
CA LYS A 11 1.29 4.88 9.62
C LYS A 11 -0.03 4.71 8.90
N GLU A 12 -1.08 4.31 9.61
CA GLU A 12 -2.42 4.15 9.03
C GLU A 12 -3.03 5.52 8.75
N ILE A 13 -2.81 6.48 9.66
CA ILE A 13 -3.16 7.88 9.44
C ILE A 13 -2.42 8.43 8.21
N PHE A 14 -1.14 8.10 8.06
CA PHE A 14 -0.37 8.48 6.87
C PHE A 14 -0.94 7.87 5.59
N LEU A 15 -1.26 6.58 5.57
CA LEU A 15 -1.86 5.89 4.43
C LEU A 15 -3.26 6.44 4.08
N LEU A 16 -4.06 6.75 5.10
CA LEU A 16 -5.36 7.36 4.93
C LEU A 16 -5.23 8.74 4.29
N LEU A 17 -4.32 9.58 4.81
CA LEU A 17 -4.02 10.89 4.24
C LEU A 17 -3.50 10.76 2.80
N ALA A 18 -2.60 9.81 2.52
CA ALA A 18 -2.11 9.54 1.17
C ALA A 18 -3.26 9.18 0.22
N ALA A 19 -4.18 8.31 0.63
CA ALA A 19 -5.36 7.97 -0.17
C ALA A 19 -6.23 9.19 -0.46
N ILE A 20 -6.45 10.07 0.54
CA ILE A 20 -7.20 11.31 0.37
C ILE A 20 -6.49 12.25 -0.61
N PHE A 21 -5.19 12.46 -0.47
CA PHE A 21 -4.41 13.34 -1.35
C PHE A 21 -4.32 12.82 -2.78
N ILE A 22 -4.13 11.51 -2.97
CA ILE A 22 -4.12 10.89 -4.30
C ILE A 22 -5.52 10.95 -4.91
N GLY A 23 -6.57 10.69 -4.13
CA GLY A 23 -7.95 10.85 -4.58
C GLY A 23 -8.28 12.28 -5.01
N ALA A 24 -7.82 13.27 -4.25
CA ALA A 24 -7.90 14.68 -4.64
C ALA A 24 -7.10 14.96 -5.92
N ALA A 25 -5.89 14.42 -6.06
CA ALA A 25 -5.08 14.57 -7.28
C ALA A 25 -5.74 13.95 -8.52
N VAL A 26 -6.48 12.84 -8.35
CA VAL A 26 -7.33 12.26 -9.41
C VAL A 26 -8.47 13.21 -9.75
N TYR A 27 -9.22 13.69 -8.75
CA TYR A 27 -10.38 14.55 -8.94
C TYR A 27 -10.01 15.90 -9.59
N PHE A 28 -8.97 16.57 -9.11
CA PHE A 28 -8.50 17.86 -9.62
C PHE A 28 -7.56 17.72 -10.83
N ASN A 29 -7.35 16.50 -11.33
CA ASN A 29 -6.42 16.22 -12.43
C ASN A 29 -4.99 16.73 -12.21
N TRP A 30 -4.53 16.83 -10.96
CA TRP A 30 -3.17 17.27 -10.67
C TRP A 30 -2.14 16.34 -11.31
N PRO A 31 -1.06 16.89 -11.90
CA PRO A 31 0.02 16.09 -12.42
C PRO A 31 0.77 15.44 -11.26
N LEU A 32 0.71 14.11 -11.17
CA LEU A 32 1.65 13.32 -10.38
C LEU A 32 2.78 12.94 -11.33
N TRP A 33 4.02 13.32 -11.00
CA TRP A 33 5.15 13.29 -11.92
C TRP A 33 5.31 11.95 -12.64
N GLU A 34 5.71 10.91 -11.90
CA GLU A 34 6.06 9.61 -12.48
C GLU A 34 5.04 8.53 -12.16
N PHE A 35 3.94 8.88 -11.49
CA PHE A 35 2.96 7.91 -11.02
C PHE A 35 1.66 8.01 -11.78
N ASP A 36 1.21 6.87 -12.31
CA ASP A 36 -0.16 6.72 -12.81
C ASP A 36 -1.14 6.81 -11.62
N LYS A 37 -1.93 7.88 -11.60
CA LYS A 37 -2.82 8.24 -10.46
C LYS A 37 -3.83 7.12 -10.13
N PRO A 38 -4.53 6.52 -11.12
CA PRO A 38 -5.44 5.41 -10.89
C PRO A 38 -4.73 4.19 -10.28
N THR A 39 -3.55 3.83 -10.81
CA THR A 39 -2.76 2.71 -10.29
C THR A 39 -2.30 2.96 -8.85
N LEU A 40 -1.78 4.16 -8.57
CA LEU A 40 -1.30 4.55 -7.23
C LEU A 40 -2.46 4.57 -6.21
N LEU A 41 -3.62 5.11 -6.60
CA LEU A 41 -4.81 5.11 -5.76
C LEU A 41 -5.27 3.70 -5.44
N THR A 42 -5.34 2.84 -6.47
CA THR A 42 -5.73 1.43 -6.33
C THR A 42 -4.82 0.70 -5.35
N LEU A 43 -3.50 0.88 -5.46
CA LEU A 43 -2.53 0.27 -4.55
C LEU A 43 -2.68 0.78 -3.11
N THR A 44 -2.89 2.08 -2.94
CA THR A 44 -3.06 2.69 -1.62
C THR A 44 -4.32 2.15 -0.93
N ILE A 45 -5.43 1.99 -1.67
CA ILE A 45 -6.67 1.41 -1.16
C ILE A 45 -6.47 -0.07 -0.81
N ILE A 46 -5.83 -0.85 -1.69
CA ILE A 46 -5.52 -2.26 -1.43
C ILE A 46 -4.69 -2.40 -0.15
N MET A 47 -3.70 -1.53 0.07
CA MET A 47 -2.89 -1.54 1.30
C MET A 47 -3.70 -1.20 2.55
N LEU A 48 -4.59 -0.21 2.49
CA LEU A 48 -5.49 0.13 3.60
C LEU A 48 -6.36 -1.08 3.97
N ILE A 49 -6.93 -1.75 2.97
CA ILE A 49 -7.75 -2.95 3.16
C ILE A 49 -6.89 -4.09 3.75
N LEU A 50 -5.73 -4.38 3.17
CA LEU A 50 -4.84 -5.43 3.64
C LEU A 50 -4.38 -5.20 5.07
N LYS A 51 -4.08 -3.95 5.46
CA LYS A 51 -3.70 -3.62 6.83
C LYS A 51 -4.86 -3.78 7.81
N GLY A 52 -6.05 -3.33 7.43
CA GLY A 52 -7.26 -3.48 8.24
C GLY A 52 -7.67 -4.95 8.43
N LEU A 53 -7.45 -5.79 7.41
CA LEU A 53 -7.73 -7.23 7.46
C LEU A 53 -6.62 -8.04 8.15
N LEU A 54 -5.37 -7.58 8.08
CA LEU A 54 -4.20 -8.25 8.67
C LEU A 54 -3.58 -7.39 9.78
N PRO A 55 -4.28 -7.21 10.92
CA PRO A 55 -3.75 -6.44 12.05
C PRO A 55 -2.47 -7.07 12.64
N SER A 56 -2.21 -8.35 12.36
CA SER A 56 -1.03 -9.10 12.81
C SER A 56 0.27 -8.76 12.06
N LEU A 57 0.20 -8.07 10.92
CA LEU A 57 1.41 -7.60 10.24
C LEU A 57 2.06 -6.50 11.08
N HIS A 58 3.18 -6.83 11.72
CA HIS A 58 4.00 -5.88 12.46
C HIS A 58 4.24 -4.62 11.60
N ASN A 59 4.10 -3.47 12.25
CA ASN A 59 4.04 -2.17 11.58
C ASN A 59 5.26 -1.82 10.75
N GLU A 60 6.42 -2.40 11.04
CA GLU A 60 7.68 -2.15 10.31
C GLU A 60 7.69 -2.86 8.95
N ALA A 61 7.32 -4.14 8.92
CA ALA A 61 7.26 -4.91 7.69
C ALA A 61 6.24 -4.31 6.71
N PHE A 62 5.08 -3.91 7.21
CA PHE A 62 4.01 -3.35 6.37
C PHE A 62 4.40 -2.04 5.69
N PHE A 63 5.09 -1.13 6.39
CA PHE A 63 5.55 0.14 5.80
C PHE A 63 6.61 -0.09 4.71
N LEU A 64 7.54 -1.01 4.96
CA LEU A 64 8.59 -1.34 4.00
C LEU A 64 8.01 -2.03 2.75
N HIS A 65 6.97 -2.86 2.93
CA HIS A 65 6.17 -3.40 1.83
C HIS A 65 5.44 -2.31 1.05
N ALA A 66 4.85 -1.33 1.74
CA ALA A 66 4.15 -0.24 1.09
C ALA A 66 5.08 0.60 0.19
N ILE A 67 6.25 0.96 0.71
CA ILE A 67 7.28 1.67 -0.04
C ILE A 67 7.75 0.85 -1.23
N ALA A 68 8.11 -0.42 -1.03
CA ALA A 68 8.59 -1.28 -2.10
C ALA A 68 7.54 -1.43 -3.22
N ALA A 69 6.26 -1.53 -2.88
CA ALA A 69 5.18 -1.63 -3.88
C ALA A 69 5.01 -0.33 -4.67
N ILE A 70 5.14 0.84 -4.02
CA ILE A 70 5.13 2.14 -4.69
C ILE A 70 6.32 2.28 -5.64
N PHE A 71 7.52 1.83 -5.26
CA PHE A 71 8.66 1.87 -6.18
C PHE A 71 8.51 0.88 -7.34
N LEU A 72 7.89 -0.28 -7.12
CA LEU A 72 7.65 -1.25 -8.18
C LEU A 72 6.66 -0.74 -9.24
N THR A 73 5.70 0.12 -8.89
CA THR A 73 4.77 0.69 -9.89
C THR A 73 5.41 1.68 -10.85
N LEU A 74 6.58 2.25 -10.50
CA LEU A 74 7.34 3.09 -11.43
C LEU A 74 7.84 2.30 -12.64
N PHE A 75 8.06 0.99 -12.48
CA PHE A 75 8.69 0.16 -13.49
C PHE A 75 7.77 -0.94 -14.02
N LEU A 76 6.75 -1.34 -13.26
CA LEU A 76 5.92 -2.50 -13.54
C LEU A 76 4.41 -2.15 -13.50
N PRO A 77 3.60 -2.68 -14.43
CA PRO A 77 2.14 -2.64 -14.34
C PRO A 77 1.64 -3.24 -13.03
N LEU A 78 0.48 -2.75 -12.54
CA LEU A 78 -0.14 -3.18 -11.28
C LEU A 78 -0.20 -4.71 -11.12
N PHE A 79 -0.59 -5.42 -12.19
CA PHE A 79 -0.68 -6.88 -12.17
C PHE A 79 0.67 -7.54 -11.88
N GLN A 80 1.76 -7.03 -12.45
CA GLN A 80 3.11 -7.54 -12.21
C GLN A 80 3.58 -7.24 -10.80
N VAL A 81 3.23 -6.07 -10.24
CA VAL A 81 3.51 -5.74 -8.83
C VAL A 81 2.80 -6.73 -7.90
N LEU A 82 1.51 -6.98 -8.12
CA LEU A 82 0.74 -7.95 -7.33
C LEU A 82 1.30 -9.38 -7.46
N LEU A 83 1.64 -9.80 -8.68
CA LEU A 83 2.22 -11.10 -8.94
C LEU A 83 3.60 -11.26 -8.28
N PHE A 84 4.44 -10.22 -8.30
CA PHE A 84 5.72 -10.20 -7.61
C PHE A 84 5.56 -10.42 -6.10
N TYR A 85 4.63 -9.71 -5.46
CA TYR A 85 4.34 -9.92 -4.03
C TYR A 85 3.79 -11.30 -3.74
N PHE A 86 2.89 -11.80 -4.58
CA PHE A 86 2.31 -13.13 -4.43
C PHE A 86 3.38 -14.23 -4.53
N ILE A 87 4.27 -14.14 -5.53
CA ILE A 87 5.39 -15.07 -5.71
C ILE A 87 6.37 -14.97 -4.54
N THR A 88 6.73 -13.76 -4.12
CA THR A 88 7.64 -13.54 -2.99
C THR A 88 7.07 -14.16 -1.71
N PHE A 89 5.80 -13.91 -1.41
CA PHE A 89 5.12 -14.50 -0.26
C PHE A 89 5.08 -16.04 -0.35
N PHE A 90 4.74 -16.58 -1.52
CA PHE A 90 4.72 -18.02 -1.75
C PHE A 90 6.10 -18.65 -1.55
N LEU A 91 7.17 -18.03 -2.05
CA LEU A 91 8.55 -18.49 -1.88
C LEU A 91 8.99 -18.43 -0.43
N LEU A 92 8.73 -17.33 0.28
CA LEU A 92 9.06 -17.19 1.70
C LEU A 92 8.38 -18.28 2.54
N LYS A 93 7.11 -18.58 2.24
CA LYS A 93 6.37 -19.69 2.86
C LYS A 93 6.93 -21.06 2.47
N ALA A 94 7.29 -21.28 1.20
CA ALA A 94 7.86 -22.54 0.73
C ALA A 94 9.21 -22.85 1.39
N VAL A 95 10.03 -21.82 1.62
CA VAL A 95 11.34 -21.92 2.28
C VAL A 95 11.21 -21.92 3.82
N LYS A 96 10.00 -21.82 4.37
CA LYS A 96 9.72 -21.77 5.82
C LYS A 96 10.42 -20.61 6.55
N VAL A 97 10.60 -19.48 5.85
CA VAL A 97 11.09 -18.22 6.46
C VAL A 97 9.96 -17.56 7.25
N ILE A 98 8.72 -17.74 6.78
CA ILE A 98 7.46 -17.29 7.40
C ILE A 98 6.57 -18.52 7.64
#